data_AF-X6D1J2-F1
#
_entry.id   AF-X6D1J2-F1
#
_cell.length_a   1.000
_cell.length_b   1.000
_cell.length_c   1.000
_cell.angle_alpha   90.00
_cell.angle_beta   90.00
_cell.angle_gamma   90.00
#
_symmetry.space_group_name_H-M   'P 1'
#
loop_
_entity.id
_entity.type
_entity.pdbx_description
1 polymer ?
#
loop_
_entity_poly.entity_id
_entity_poly.type
_entity_poly.pdbx_seq_one_letter_code
_entity_poly.pdbx_strand_id
1 'polypeptide(L)'
;MTFRLLTLIAVGLAAGLAAWRVDLQDLFLGFQPTTVALSIMAAAVLVRLNRGMPTLDWKSLEPKGRKNLTAKIVKLQQEYLSILLINVVLVGTLIYLVVVTPSVAALWPEKVRRLMSGSLAGGMVLALARMGLVVWRDYDIVRLQKVLIDGSADKEFQAAQEEAAEKRRSAMRGLRQVDRPPVVEWDASSTEGR
;
A
#
# COMPACT_ATOMS: atom_id res chain seq x y z
N MET A 1 -14.52 6.23 -10.03
CA MET A 1 -15.50 5.13 -10.08
C MET A 1 -14.74 3.83 -9.77
N THR A 2 -14.52 3.52 -8.48
CA THR A 2 -13.10 3.47 -8.04
C THR A 2 -12.41 2.11 -7.87
N PHE A 3 -13.09 1.04 -7.50
CA PHE A 3 -12.55 -0.34 -7.48
C PHE A 3 -13.66 -1.25 -6.96
N ARG A 4 -14.34 -0.79 -5.91
CA ARG A 4 -15.49 -1.46 -5.27
C ARG A 4 -16.58 -1.84 -6.27
N LEU A 5 -16.90 -0.94 -7.20
CA LEU A 5 -17.90 -1.20 -8.24
C LEU A 5 -17.45 -2.32 -9.19
N LEU A 6 -16.17 -2.29 -9.63
CA LEU A 6 -15.60 -3.36 -10.47
C LEU A 6 -15.57 -4.69 -9.72
N THR A 7 -15.24 -4.69 -8.43
CA THR A 7 -15.30 -5.90 -7.59
C THR A 7 -16.72 -6.43 -7.50
N LEU A 8 -17.71 -5.57 -7.25
CA LEU A 8 -19.12 -5.98 -7.16
C LEU A 8 -19.62 -6.56 -8.47
N ILE A 9 -19.26 -5.95 -9.61
CA ILE A 9 -19.59 -6.45 -10.94
C ILE A 9 -18.91 -7.80 -11.18
N ALA A 10 -17.62 -7.93 -10.91
CA ALA A 10 -16.88 -9.17 -11.09
C ALA A 10 -17.43 -10.31 -10.22
N VAL A 11 -17.75 -10.03 -8.96
CA VAL A 11 -18.36 -10.99 -8.02
C VAL A 11 -19.76 -11.37 -8.49
N GLY A 12 -20.59 -10.41 -8.91
CA GLY A 12 -21.93 -10.65 -9.42
C GLY A 12 -21.93 -11.49 -10.70
N LEU A 13 -21.02 -11.19 -11.64
CA LEU A 13 -20.85 -11.97 -12.86
C LEU A 13 -20.37 -13.39 -12.57
N ALA A 14 -19.35 -13.55 -11.71
CA ALA A 14 -18.85 -14.86 -11.34
C ALA A 14 -19.92 -15.70 -10.63
N ALA A 15 -20.64 -15.11 -9.69
CA ALA A 15 -21.73 -15.77 -8.98
C ALA A 15 -22.88 -16.13 -9.91
N GLY A 16 -23.28 -15.22 -10.80
CA GLY A 16 -24.36 -15.45 -11.77
C GLY A 16 -24.02 -16.51 -12.80
N LEU A 17 -22.81 -16.48 -13.37
CA LEU A 17 -22.33 -17.47 -14.33
C LEU A 17 -22.20 -18.85 -13.69
N ALA A 18 -21.66 -18.94 -12.48
CA ALA A 18 -21.55 -20.21 -11.76
C ALA A 18 -22.92 -20.76 -11.35
N ALA A 19 -23.80 -19.91 -10.81
CA ALA A 19 -25.16 -20.31 -10.42
C ALA A 19 -26.01 -20.78 -11.63
N TRP A 20 -25.72 -20.29 -12.84
CA TRP A 20 -26.42 -20.71 -14.03
C TRP A 20 -25.83 -21.98 -14.65
N ARG A 21 -24.50 -22.06 -14.79
CA ARG A 21 -23.87 -23.06 -15.67
C ARG A 21 -23.10 -24.17 -14.95
N VAL A 22 -22.69 -23.95 -13.70
CA VAL A 22 -21.79 -24.85 -12.96
C VAL A 22 -22.61 -25.64 -11.95
N ASP A 23 -22.66 -26.96 -12.14
CA ASP A 23 -23.26 -27.83 -11.14
C ASP A 23 -22.36 -27.93 -9.91
N LEU A 24 -22.99 -27.99 -8.73
CA LEU A 24 -22.27 -28.12 -7.45
C LEU A 24 -21.42 -29.40 -7.43
N GLN A 25 -21.80 -30.44 -8.16
CA GLN A 25 -21.07 -31.69 -8.25
C GLN A 25 -19.72 -31.54 -8.97
N ASP A 26 -19.67 -30.79 -10.06
CA ASP A 26 -18.44 -30.55 -10.82
C ASP A 26 -17.43 -29.74 -10.01
N LEU A 27 -17.93 -28.88 -9.11
CA LEU A 27 -17.14 -28.10 -8.17
C LEU A 27 -16.34 -28.96 -7.19
N PHE A 28 -16.82 -30.16 -6.81
CA PHE A 28 -16.10 -31.06 -5.91
C PHE A 28 -14.73 -31.49 -6.46
N LEU A 29 -14.59 -31.62 -7.78
CA LEU A 29 -13.31 -31.92 -8.43
C LEU A 29 -12.28 -30.81 -8.18
N GLY A 30 -12.75 -29.57 -8.02
CA GLY A 30 -11.94 -28.40 -7.75
C GLY A 30 -11.74 -28.08 -6.26
N PHE A 31 -12.39 -28.78 -5.32
CA PHE A 31 -12.36 -28.40 -3.90
C PHE A 31 -10.96 -28.50 -3.28
N GLN A 32 -10.22 -29.57 -3.55
CA GLN A 32 -8.88 -29.73 -3.02
C GLN A 32 -7.93 -28.61 -3.50
N PRO A 33 -7.75 -28.36 -4.82
CA PRO A 33 -6.88 -27.28 -5.27
C PRO A 33 -7.36 -25.90 -4.80
N THR A 34 -8.67 -25.69 -4.71
CA THR A 34 -9.24 -24.43 -4.19
C THR A 34 -8.93 -24.23 -2.70
N THR A 35 -9.07 -25.29 -1.89
CA THR A 35 -8.76 -25.27 -0.46
C THR A 35 -7.27 -25.00 -0.22
N VAL A 36 -6.40 -25.62 -1.01
CA VAL A 36 -4.95 -25.38 -0.97
C VAL A 36 -4.64 -23.92 -1.32
N ALA A 37 -5.20 -23.39 -2.41
CA ALA A 37 -4.98 -22.00 -2.81
C ALA A 37 -5.43 -21.01 -1.73
N LEU A 38 -6.62 -21.20 -1.17
CA LEU A 38 -7.14 -20.37 -0.07
C LEU A 38 -6.29 -20.48 1.20
N SER A 39 -5.75 -21.66 1.50
CA SER A 39 -4.86 -21.88 2.65
C SER A 39 -3.53 -21.15 2.48
N ILE A 40 -2.95 -21.17 1.28
CA ILE A 40 -1.73 -20.40 0.95
C ILE A 40 -2.00 -18.90 1.08
N MET A 41 -3.13 -18.42 0.57
CA MET A 41 -3.54 -17.02 0.71
C MET A 41 -3.69 -16.62 2.19
N ALA A 42 -4.37 -17.43 2.99
CA ALA A 42 -4.52 -17.20 4.42
C ALA A 42 -3.16 -17.18 5.15
N ALA A 43 -2.27 -18.12 4.85
CA ALA A 43 -0.92 -18.16 5.40
C ALA A 43 -0.12 -16.91 5.04
N ALA A 44 -0.18 -16.45 3.79
CA ALA A 44 0.50 -15.23 3.35
C ALA A 44 0.01 -13.99 4.10
N VAL A 45 -1.30 -13.89 4.34
CA VAL A 45 -1.90 -12.81 5.15
C VAL A 45 -1.43 -12.89 6.60
N LEU A 46 -1.40 -14.09 7.21
CA LEU A 46 -0.93 -14.28 8.59
C LEU A 46 0.54 -13.93 8.76
N VAL A 47 1.42 -14.34 7.83
CA VAL A 47 2.84 -13.96 7.84
C VAL A 47 2.99 -12.45 7.79
N ARG A 48 2.16 -11.76 6.98
CA ARG A 48 2.22 -10.32 6.83
C ARG A 48 1.68 -9.57 8.05
N LEU A 49 0.61 -10.07 8.66
CA LEU A 49 0.11 -9.57 9.95
C LEU A 49 1.16 -9.75 11.07
N ASN A 50 1.86 -10.89 11.08
CA ASN A 50 2.85 -11.23 12.10
C ASN A 50 4.17 -10.45 11.95
N ARG A 51 4.59 -10.13 10.72
CA ARG A 51 5.81 -9.34 10.46
C ARG A 51 5.73 -7.90 11.00
N GLY A 52 4.54 -7.40 11.30
CA GLY A 52 4.37 -6.07 11.86
C GLY A 52 4.88 -4.95 10.93
N MET A 53 4.97 -3.74 11.48
CA MET A 53 5.42 -2.55 10.75
C MET A 53 6.90 -2.71 10.34
N PRO A 54 7.30 -2.45 9.08
CA PRO A 54 8.71 -2.29 8.78
C PRO A 54 9.26 -1.14 9.64
N THR A 55 10.32 -1.42 10.39
CA THR A 55 10.94 -0.55 11.39
C THR A 55 11.57 0.67 10.71
N LEU A 56 10.74 1.65 10.39
CA LEU A 56 11.19 3.00 10.05
C LEU A 56 11.65 3.69 11.33
N ASP A 57 12.82 4.34 11.27
CA ASP A 57 13.33 5.14 12.38
C ASP A 57 12.44 6.39 12.53
N TRP A 58 11.35 6.22 13.27
CA TRP A 58 10.24 7.17 13.40
C TRP A 58 10.63 8.47 14.08
N LYS A 59 11.84 8.55 14.65
CA LYS A 59 12.35 9.72 15.38
C LYS A 59 12.68 10.90 14.45
N SER A 60 13.10 10.65 13.21
CA SER A 60 13.41 11.71 12.23
C SER A 60 12.18 12.26 11.49
N LEU A 61 11.04 11.58 11.60
CA LEU A 61 9.82 11.97 10.89
C LEU A 61 8.95 12.95 11.67
N GLU A 62 8.46 13.95 10.94
CA GLU A 62 7.54 14.98 11.42
C GLU A 62 6.26 14.36 12.01
N PRO A 63 5.75 14.85 13.17
CA PRO A 63 4.63 14.23 13.89
C PRO A 63 3.36 14.03 13.04
N LYS A 64 3.11 14.95 12.10
CA LYS A 64 1.95 14.89 11.18
C LYS A 64 2.10 13.76 10.14
N GLY A 65 3.31 13.57 9.60
CA GLY A 65 3.63 12.46 8.69
C GLY A 65 3.50 11.10 9.37
N ARG A 66 3.96 11.02 10.63
CA ARG A 66 3.84 9.81 11.46
C ARG A 66 2.39 9.39 11.68
N LYS A 67 1.52 10.31 12.12
CA LYS A 67 0.09 10.03 12.35
C LYS A 67 -0.61 9.52 11.08
N ASN A 68 -0.34 10.14 9.93
CA ASN A 68 -0.92 9.72 8.66
C ASN A 68 -0.44 8.33 8.22
N LEU A 69 0.85 8.03 8.40
CA LEU A 69 1.41 6.72 8.07
C LEU A 69 0.82 5.62 8.97
N THR A 70 0.77 5.85 10.29
CA THR A 70 0.17 4.90 11.24
C THR A 70 -1.32 4.67 10.95
N ALA A 71 -2.10 5.72 10.66
CA ALA A 71 -3.50 5.57 10.32
C ALA A 71 -3.72 4.74 9.04
N LYS A 72 -2.90 4.93 8.01
CA LYS A 72 -2.95 4.13 6.77
C LYS A 72 -2.59 2.67 7.02
N ILE A 73 -1.63 2.40 7.91
CA ILE A 73 -1.20 1.06 8.30
C ILE A 73 -2.29 0.34 9.11
N VAL A 74 -2.87 0.99 10.12
CA VAL A 74 -3.99 0.43 10.91
C VAL A 74 -5.16 0.08 9.99
N LYS A 75 -5.51 0.98 9.06
CA LYS A 75 -6.56 0.71 8.07
C LYS A 75 -6.22 -0.47 7.16
N LEU A 76 -4.94 -0.68 6.84
CA LEU A 76 -4.51 -1.84 6.06
C LEU A 76 -4.59 -3.14 6.89
N GLN A 77 -4.20 -3.12 8.16
CA GLN A 77 -4.37 -4.26 9.08
C GLN A 77 -5.83 -4.68 9.23
N GLN A 78 -6.76 -3.72 9.34
CA GLN A 78 -8.19 -4.00 9.35
C GLN A 78 -8.67 -4.68 8.05
N GLU A 79 -8.11 -4.28 6.91
CA GLU A 79 -8.43 -4.91 5.62
C GLU A 79 -7.85 -6.33 5.51
N TYR A 80 -6.64 -6.59 5.99
CA TYR A 80 -6.10 -7.95 6.09
C TYR A 80 -6.98 -8.86 6.96
N LEU A 81 -7.49 -8.36 8.09
CA LEU A 81 -8.38 -9.12 8.95
C LEU A 81 -9.68 -9.48 8.21
N SER A 82 -10.21 -8.56 7.39
CA SER A 82 -11.40 -8.84 6.58
C SER A 82 -11.16 -9.92 5.52
N ILE A 83 -9.95 -9.99 4.93
CA ILE A 83 -9.57 -11.05 3.97
C ILE A 83 -9.43 -12.38 4.70
N LEU A 84 -8.81 -12.38 5.87
CA LEU A 84 -8.69 -13.57 6.70
C LEU A 84 -10.08 -14.13 7.03
N LEU A 85 -11.02 -13.28 7.41
CA LEU A 85 -12.40 -13.70 7.70
C LEU A 85 -13.08 -14.32 6.47
N ILE A 86 -12.95 -13.70 5.30
CA ILE A 86 -13.51 -14.24 4.04
C ILE A 86 -12.91 -15.61 3.71
N ASN A 87 -11.59 -15.76 3.84
CA ASN A 87 -10.91 -17.04 3.60
C ASN A 87 -11.33 -18.11 4.60
N VAL A 88 -11.47 -17.78 5.88
CA VAL A 88 -11.94 -18.72 6.91
C VAL A 88 -13.37 -19.19 6.61
N VAL A 89 -14.26 -18.27 6.22
CA VAL A 89 -15.64 -18.63 5.85
C VAL A 89 -15.66 -19.51 4.59
N LEU A 90 -14.87 -19.18 3.56
CA LEU A 90 -14.79 -19.98 2.33
C LEU A 90 -14.23 -21.38 2.57
N VAL A 91 -13.09 -21.48 3.27
CA VAL A 91 -12.47 -22.75 3.60
C VAL A 91 -13.40 -23.57 4.51
N GLY A 92 -14.03 -22.95 5.51
CA GLY A 92 -15.01 -23.62 6.37
C GLY A 92 -16.20 -24.16 5.56
N THR A 93 -16.69 -23.39 4.59
CA THR A 93 -17.76 -23.83 3.68
C THR A 93 -17.32 -24.99 2.80
N LEU A 94 -16.10 -24.96 2.25
CA LEU A 94 -15.55 -26.06 1.46
C LEU A 94 -15.37 -27.33 2.31
N ILE A 95 -14.82 -27.21 3.51
CA ILE A 95 -14.67 -28.34 4.44
C ILE A 95 -16.04 -28.93 4.77
N TYR A 96 -17.03 -28.09 5.09
CA TYR A 96 -18.39 -28.53 5.35
C TYR A 96 -18.98 -29.28 4.14
N LEU A 97 -18.80 -28.75 2.93
CA LEU A 97 -19.26 -29.42 1.70
C LEU A 97 -18.49 -30.70 1.40
N VAL A 98 -17.23 -30.83 1.77
CA VAL A 98 -16.49 -32.10 1.64
C VAL A 98 -17.07 -33.17 2.58
N VAL A 99 -17.47 -32.77 3.80
CA VAL A 99 -18.15 -33.68 4.76
C VAL A 99 -19.54 -34.06 4.25
N VAL A 100 -20.27 -33.12 3.65
CA VAL A 100 -21.54 -33.38 2.96
C VAL A 100 -21.25 -34.04 1.62
N THR A 101 -21.14 -35.36 1.62
CA THR A 101 -20.85 -36.15 0.41
C THR A 101 -21.63 -35.69 -0.84
N PRO A 102 -21.03 -35.77 -2.04
CA PRO A 102 -21.65 -35.32 -3.29
C PRO A 102 -23.05 -35.89 -3.53
N SER A 103 -23.28 -37.13 -3.09
CA SER A 103 -24.57 -37.82 -3.16
C SER A 103 -25.66 -37.14 -2.33
N VAL A 104 -25.32 -36.60 -1.16
CA VAL A 104 -26.27 -35.86 -0.31
C VAL A 104 -26.50 -34.46 -0.87
N ALA A 105 -25.46 -33.80 -1.38
CA ALA A 105 -25.58 -32.49 -2.01
C ALA A 105 -26.42 -32.53 -3.30
N ALA A 106 -26.44 -33.66 -4.01
CA ALA A 106 -27.27 -33.87 -5.19
C ALA A 106 -28.78 -33.82 -4.90
N LEU A 107 -29.17 -34.23 -3.69
CA LEU A 107 -30.57 -34.26 -3.23
C LEU A 107 -31.10 -32.87 -2.83
N TRP A 108 -30.22 -31.88 -2.75
CA TRP A 108 -30.63 -30.53 -2.37
C TRP A 108 -31.49 -29.88 -3.45
N PRO A 109 -32.44 -29.00 -3.06
CA PRO A 109 -33.23 -28.24 -4.01
C PRO A 109 -32.32 -27.49 -4.98
N GLU A 110 -32.71 -27.45 -6.25
CA GLU A 110 -31.91 -26.83 -7.31
C GLU A 110 -31.52 -25.38 -6.98
N LYS A 111 -32.44 -24.61 -6.37
CA LYS A 111 -32.18 -23.25 -5.90
C LYS A 111 -31.01 -23.19 -4.90
N VAL A 112 -30.94 -24.15 -3.98
CA VAL A 112 -29.86 -24.22 -2.97
C VAL A 112 -28.54 -24.58 -3.63
N ARG A 113 -28.52 -25.58 -4.53
CA ARG A 113 -27.32 -25.95 -5.29
C ARG A 113 -26.76 -24.79 -6.11
N ARG A 114 -27.61 -24.10 -6.85
CA ARG A 114 -27.22 -22.93 -7.66
C ARG A 114 -26.72 -21.78 -6.78
N LEU A 115 -27.39 -21.53 -5.64
CA LEU A 115 -26.96 -20.50 -4.70
C LEU A 115 -25.60 -20.82 -4.07
N MET A 116 -25.34 -22.09 -3.74
CA MET A 116 -24.04 -22.54 -3.22
C MET A 116 -22.93 -22.47 -4.26
N SER A 117 -23.20 -22.89 -5.50
CA SER A 117 -22.24 -22.75 -6.61
C SER A 117 -21.91 -21.27 -6.87
N GLY A 118 -22.93 -20.42 -6.94
CA GLY A 118 -22.76 -18.98 -7.11
C GLY A 118 -22.03 -18.30 -5.95
N SER A 119 -22.34 -18.67 -4.70
CA SER A 119 -21.70 -18.08 -3.53
C SER A 119 -20.24 -18.48 -3.39
N LEU A 120 -19.88 -19.74 -3.71
CA LEU A 120 -18.50 -20.19 -3.75
C LEU A 120 -17.70 -19.47 -4.84
N ALA A 121 -18.21 -19.41 -6.07
CA ALA A 121 -17.52 -18.74 -7.16
C ALA A 121 -17.38 -17.22 -6.92
N GLY A 122 -18.46 -16.57 -6.48
CA GLY A 122 -18.46 -15.15 -6.13
C GLY A 122 -17.53 -14.85 -4.95
N GLY A 123 -17.52 -15.70 -3.93
CA GLY A 123 -16.63 -15.59 -2.79
C GLY A 123 -15.15 -15.79 -3.17
N MET A 124 -14.84 -16.72 -4.06
CA MET A 124 -13.49 -16.90 -4.61
C MET A 124 -13.00 -15.66 -5.35
N VAL A 125 -13.82 -15.09 -6.22
CA VAL A 125 -13.49 -13.84 -6.92
C VAL A 125 -13.36 -12.67 -5.95
N LEU A 126 -14.21 -12.61 -4.92
CA LEU A 126 -14.11 -11.61 -3.86
C LEU A 126 -12.77 -11.72 -3.10
N ALA A 127 -12.36 -12.94 -2.74
CA ALA A 127 -11.10 -13.19 -2.05
C ALA A 127 -9.90 -12.75 -2.90
N LEU A 128 -9.89 -13.10 -4.20
CA LEU A 128 -8.84 -12.69 -5.14
C LEU A 128 -8.81 -11.17 -5.34
N ALA A 129 -9.96 -10.55 -5.57
CA ALA A 129 -10.05 -9.10 -5.77
C ALA A 129 -9.58 -8.33 -4.52
N ARG A 130 -9.93 -8.81 -3.32
CA ARG A 130 -9.47 -8.22 -2.06
C ARG A 130 -7.98 -8.42 -1.85
N MET A 131 -7.44 -9.57 -2.21
CA MET A 131 -5.99 -9.81 -2.16
C MET A 131 -5.24 -8.85 -3.11
N GLY A 132 -5.74 -8.66 -4.33
CA GLY A 132 -5.17 -7.70 -5.28
C GLY A 132 -5.19 -6.26 -4.78
N LEU A 133 -6.28 -5.83 -4.11
CA LEU A 133 -6.35 -4.51 -3.47
C LEU A 133 -5.27 -4.30 -2.42
N VAL A 134 -5.07 -5.32 -1.60
CA VAL A 134 -4.10 -5.25 -0.52
C VAL A 134 -2.69 -5.12 -1.07
N VAL A 135 -2.34 -5.87 -2.11
CA VAL A 135 -1.04 -5.75 -2.80
C VAL A 135 -0.85 -4.34 -3.37
N TRP A 136 -1.89 -3.76 -3.98
CA TRP A 136 -1.83 -2.37 -4.44
C TRP A 136 -1.58 -1.41 -3.26
N ARG A 137 -2.33 -1.54 -2.17
CA ARG A 137 -2.17 -0.67 -1.01
C ARG A 137 -0.82 -0.81 -0.33
N ASP A 138 -0.26 -2.01 -0.29
CA ASP A 138 1.09 -2.26 0.16
C ASP A 138 2.11 -1.46 -0.65
N TYR A 139 1.96 -1.45 -1.97
CA TYR A 139 2.80 -0.64 -2.86
C TYR A 139 2.64 0.87 -2.59
N ASP A 140 1.43 1.35 -2.32
CA ASP A 140 1.19 2.75 -1.95
C ASP A 140 1.88 3.14 -0.63
N ILE A 141 1.90 2.24 0.36
CA ILE A 141 2.63 2.47 1.62
C ILE A 141 4.13 2.57 1.36
N VAL A 142 4.70 1.65 0.58
CA VAL A 142 6.13 1.72 0.21
C VAL A 142 6.45 3.02 -0.52
N ARG A 143 5.57 3.48 -1.41
CA ARG A 143 5.72 4.76 -2.09
C ARG A 143 5.68 5.94 -1.11
N LEU A 144 4.77 5.92 -0.13
CA LEU A 144 4.70 6.96 0.91
C LEU A 144 5.94 6.95 1.81
N GLN A 145 6.43 5.76 2.17
CA GLN A 145 7.66 5.62 2.93
C GLN A 145 8.84 6.23 2.17
N LYS A 146 8.95 5.94 0.87
CA LYS A 146 9.98 6.54 0.01
C LYS A 146 9.88 8.08 0.01
N VAL A 147 8.69 8.63 -0.25
CA VAL A 147 8.48 10.10 -0.26
C VAL A 147 8.84 10.75 1.09
N LEU A 148 8.51 10.09 2.20
CA LEU A 148 8.83 10.60 3.54
C LEU A 148 10.33 10.55 3.84
N ILE A 149 11.02 9.48 3.42
CA ILE A 149 12.48 9.34 3.60
C ILE A 149 13.21 10.34 2.72
N ASP A 150 12.91 10.37 1.43
CA ASP A 150 13.53 11.28 0.46
C ASP A 150 13.32 12.74 0.89
N GLY A 151 12.10 13.10 1.32
CA GLY A 151 11.81 14.44 1.83
C GLY A 151 12.49 14.79 3.15
N SER A 152 12.80 13.81 4.01
CA SER A 152 13.60 14.06 5.22
C SER A 152 15.08 14.27 4.90
N ALA A 153 15.63 13.50 3.96
CA ALA A 153 16.99 13.68 3.48
C ALA A 153 17.16 15.05 2.81
N ASP A 154 16.21 15.47 1.97
CA ASP A 154 16.23 16.79 1.32
C ASP A 154 16.21 17.94 2.34
N LYS A 155 15.43 17.81 3.43
CA LYS A 155 15.42 18.79 4.52
C LYS A 155 16.76 18.84 5.27
N GLU A 156 17.40 17.69 5.52
CA GLU A 156 18.74 17.65 6.13
C GLU A 156 19.80 18.27 5.21
N PHE A 157 19.76 18.01 3.90
CA PHE A 157 20.65 18.64 2.93
C PHE A 157 20.43 20.15 2.85
N GLN A 158 19.18 20.63 2.88
CA GLN A 158 18.88 22.06 2.91
C GLN A 158 19.37 22.71 4.20
N ALA A 159 19.10 22.12 5.36
CA ALA A 159 19.58 22.63 6.65
C ALA A 159 21.12 22.69 6.70
N ALA A 160 21.81 21.67 6.18
CA ALA A 160 23.28 21.66 6.09
C ALA A 160 23.81 22.74 5.13
N GLN A 161 23.11 23.00 4.01
CA GLN A 161 23.46 24.09 3.09
C GLN A 161 23.22 25.47 3.69
N GLU A 162 22.10 25.66 4.40
CA GLU A 162 21.78 26.89 5.11
C GLU A 162 22.81 27.18 6.20
N GLU A 163 23.18 26.19 7.01
CA GLU A 163 24.21 26.34 8.03
C GLU A 163 25.60 26.63 7.42
N ALA A 164 25.95 25.98 6.31
CA ALA A 164 27.17 26.27 5.57
C ALA A 164 27.17 27.68 4.94
N ALA A 165 26.03 28.13 4.43
CA ALA A 165 25.84 29.48 3.90
C ALA A 165 25.91 30.52 5.02
N GLU A 166 25.35 30.23 6.19
CA GLU A 166 25.38 31.10 7.37
C GLU A 166 26.80 31.21 7.93
N LYS A 167 27.54 30.10 8.01
CA LYS A 167 28.99 30.09 8.33
C LYS A 167 29.82 30.88 7.33
N ARG A 168 29.52 30.80 6.03
CA ARG A 168 30.19 31.63 5.00
C ARG A 168 29.83 33.11 5.13
N ARG A 169 28.56 33.43 5.42
CA ARG A 169 28.09 34.82 5.63
C ARG A 169 28.70 35.44 6.88
N SER A 170 28.82 34.70 7.98
CA SER A 170 29.47 35.17 9.20
C SER A 170 30.97 35.36 9.00
N ALA A 171 31.65 34.47 8.27
CA ALA A 171 33.04 34.65 7.89
C ALA A 171 33.26 35.89 7.01
N MET A 172 32.36 36.17 6.05
CA MET A 172 32.43 37.38 5.23
C MET A 172 32.12 38.66 6.02
N ARG A 173 31.25 38.62 7.02
CA ARG A 173 31.02 39.76 7.94
C ARG A 173 32.24 40.04 8.84
N GLY A 174 33.08 39.03 9.10
CA GLY A 174 34.33 39.18 9.85
C GLY A 174 35.50 39.75 9.02
N LEU A 175 35.39 39.76 7.68
CA LEU A 175 36.33 40.48 6.82
C LEU A 175 36.02 41.98 6.90
N ARG A 176 36.71 42.63 7.83
CA ARG A 176 36.78 44.08 8.04
C ARG A 176 36.86 44.79 6.67
N GLN A 177 36.03 45.83 6.48
CA GLN A 177 36.14 46.74 5.34
C GLN A 177 37.61 47.04 5.10
N VAL A 178 38.15 46.56 3.98
CA VAL A 178 39.45 47.01 3.51
C VAL A 178 39.28 48.50 3.27
N ASP A 179 39.99 49.32 4.05
CA ASP A 179 40.05 50.77 3.85
C ASP A 179 40.29 51.00 2.37
N ARG A 180 39.30 51.58 1.69
CA ARG A 180 39.48 51.98 0.30
C ARG A 180 40.66 52.95 0.30
N PRO A 181 41.76 52.67 -0.42
CA PRO A 181 42.80 53.67 -0.55
C PRO A 181 42.13 54.95 -1.07
N PRO A 182 42.45 56.12 -0.50
CA PRO A 182 41.81 57.37 -0.88
C PRO A 182 41.90 57.52 -2.40
N VAL A 183 40.75 57.84 -3.02
CA VAL A 183 40.71 58.12 -4.46
C VAL A 183 41.61 59.32 -4.69
N VAL A 184 42.79 59.09 -5.25
CA VAL A 184 43.66 60.17 -5.71
C VAL A 184 42.93 60.81 -6.88
N GLU A 185 42.42 62.02 -6.65
CA GLU A 185 41.89 62.86 -7.73
C GLU A 185 43.01 63.03 -8.76
N TRP A 186 42.76 62.57 -9.97
CA TRP A 186 43.72 62.69 -11.06
C TRP A 186 43.74 64.16 -11.49
N ASP A 187 44.74 64.90 -11.01
CA ASP A 187 44.91 66.31 -11.32
C ASP A 187 45.22 66.47 -12.81
N ALA A 188 44.25 66.98 -13.56
CA ALA A 188 44.30 67.14 -15.02
C ALA A 188 45.13 68.35 -15.48
N SER A 189 46.08 68.84 -14.66
CA SER A 189 46.85 70.05 -14.92
C SER A 189 48.36 69.84 -15.11
N SER A 190 48.85 68.60 -15.26
CA SER A 190 50.28 68.31 -15.43
C SER A 190 50.73 67.95 -16.86
N THR A 191 49.86 68.10 -17.86
CA THR A 191 50.20 67.91 -19.28
C THR A 191 50.11 69.17 -20.13
N GLU A 192 50.53 70.32 -19.59
CA GLU A 192 50.94 71.46 -20.42
C GLU A 192 52.26 72.04 -19.90
N GLY A 193 53.32 71.86 -20.67
CA GLY A 193 54.48 72.76 -20.62
C GLY A 193 55.81 72.15 -20.18
N ARG A 194 56.44 71.34 -21.04
CA ARG A 194 57.74 71.67 -21.68
C ARG A 194 58.19 70.59 -22.64
#